data_AF-A0A2J0L542-F1
#
_entry.id   AF-A0A2J0L542-F1
#
_cell.length_a   1.000
_cell.length_b   1.000
_cell.length_c   1.000
_cell.angle_alpha   90.00
_cell.angle_beta   90.00
_cell.angle_gamma   90.00
#
_symmetry.space_group_name_H-M   'P 1'
#
loop_
_entity.id
_entity.type
_entity.pdbx_description
1 polymer ?
#
loop_
_entity_poly.entity_id
_entity_poly.type
_entity_poly.pdbx_seq_one_letter_code
_entity_poly.pdbx_strand_id
1 'polypeptide(L)'
;LYATFFILVLMAGLRIKPMMLAIAVFIGLASFQILPFLEFLRHTSRRLMDFNEASMWSLPVYALSELFFPYLSESDYIYKDYWTRQSWLLVYYMGIAVVIFAFIALKFDSTKRRRAVFYILASGLVLSFGRYTPMYYLLYNFLPGFKLSRYPIKFFFMAAFSLAVLAGMGMDYYTRHAKTDLRFKKFLKRVLAFGFTLSFFYLIFNLNFYEIGGFLKKMILNAGTDFSPKVDRIGPIVIAGLHNIRRGAGLFMFLSVVMFFGIKKRVSMNAAPAFILLIAMVDIFTANKNVYQNMGVQEFL
;
A
#
# COMPACT_ATOMS: atom_id res chain seq x y z
N LEU A 1 2.01 1.74 -17.94
CA LEU A 1 2.19 1.33 -19.34
C LEU A 1 1.99 -0.18 -19.52
N TYR A 2 2.85 -1.06 -18.99
CA TYR A 2 2.66 -2.52 -19.09
C TYR A 2 1.44 -3.08 -18.31
N ALA A 3 1.13 -2.52 -17.13
CA ALA A 3 0.01 -2.98 -16.31
C ALA A 3 -1.36 -2.78 -17.00
N THR A 4 -1.56 -1.64 -17.67
CA THR A 4 -2.80 -1.34 -18.40
C THR A 4 -3.00 -2.26 -19.61
N PHE A 5 -1.91 -2.61 -20.30
CA PHE A 5 -1.91 -3.55 -21.41
C PHE A 5 -2.27 -4.98 -20.94
N PHE A 6 -1.72 -5.43 -19.82
CA PHE A 6 -2.01 -6.75 -19.25
C PHE A 6 -3.48 -6.87 -18.80
N ILE A 7 -4.03 -5.78 -18.26
CA ILE A 7 -5.44 -5.69 -17.84
C ILE A 7 -6.40 -5.75 -19.03
N LEU A 8 -6.06 -5.14 -20.16
CA LEU A 8 -6.86 -5.21 -21.40
C LEU A 8 -6.89 -6.62 -21.99
N VAL A 9 -5.75 -7.33 -21.97
CA VAL A 9 -5.64 -8.71 -22.46
C VAL A 9 -6.44 -9.69 -21.60
N LEU A 10 -6.47 -9.51 -20.27
CA LEU A 10 -7.22 -10.36 -19.35
C LEU A 10 -8.74 -10.14 -19.37
N MET A 11 -9.22 -8.98 -19.84
CA MET A 11 -10.65 -8.62 -19.81
C MET A 11 -11.41 -8.88 -21.13
N ALA A 12 -10.72 -9.20 -22.22
CA ALA A 12 -11.35 -9.31 -23.53
C ALA A 12 -11.91 -10.72 -23.81
N GLY A 13 -13.20 -10.89 -23.63
CA GLY A 13 -13.97 -11.92 -24.32
C GLY A 13 -14.01 -11.63 -25.82
N LEU A 14 -13.24 -12.39 -26.60
CA LEU A 14 -13.47 -12.78 -28.01
C LEU A 14 -13.84 -11.69 -29.06
N ARG A 15 -13.46 -10.42 -28.90
CA ARG A 15 -13.55 -9.43 -30.00
C ARG A 15 -12.18 -8.89 -30.38
N ILE A 16 -11.50 -9.60 -31.26
CA ILE A 16 -10.14 -9.30 -31.73
C ILE A 16 -10.08 -7.94 -32.45
N LYS A 17 -11.06 -7.60 -33.30
CA LYS A 17 -11.07 -6.35 -34.09
C LYS A 17 -11.03 -5.06 -33.24
N PRO A 18 -11.92 -4.83 -32.27
CA PRO A 18 -11.85 -3.63 -31.43
C PRO A 18 -10.59 -3.61 -30.55
N MET A 19 -10.07 -4.78 -30.14
CA MET A 19 -8.81 -4.84 -29.40
C MET A 19 -7.62 -4.42 -30.26
N MET A 20 -7.56 -4.87 -31.52
CA MET A 20 -6.55 -4.44 -32.49
C MET A 20 -6.64 -2.95 -32.79
N LEU A 21 -7.86 -2.42 -32.95
CA LEU A 21 -8.06 -0.98 -33.13
C LEU A 21 -7.60 -0.18 -31.90
N ALA A 22 -7.96 -0.63 -30.70
CA ALA A 22 -7.51 0.01 -29.47
C ALA A 22 -5.98 -0.02 -29.33
N ILE A 23 -5.33 -1.14 -29.69
CA ILE A 23 -3.87 -1.27 -29.71
C ILE A 23 -3.25 -0.30 -30.73
N ALA A 24 -3.81 -0.24 -31.95
CA ALA A 24 -3.30 0.66 -33.00
C ALA A 24 -3.43 2.14 -32.60
N VAL A 25 -4.59 2.54 -32.08
CA VAL A 25 -4.82 3.91 -31.58
C VAL A 25 -3.89 4.21 -30.42
N PHE A 26 -3.74 3.27 -29.47
CA PHE A 26 -2.83 3.43 -28.34
C PHE A 26 -1.38 3.60 -28.78
N ILE A 27 -0.88 2.77 -29.71
CA ILE A 27 0.48 2.89 -30.24
C ILE A 27 0.65 4.21 -30.99
N GLY A 28 -0.33 4.60 -31.80
CA GLY A 28 -0.33 5.87 -32.52
C GLY A 28 -0.24 7.06 -31.56
N LEU A 29 -1.10 7.08 -30.53
CA LEU A 29 -1.09 8.13 -29.50
C LEU A 29 0.16 8.11 -28.63
N ALA A 30 0.75 6.94 -28.36
CA ALA A 30 1.97 6.82 -27.56
C ALA A 30 3.26 7.00 -28.37
N SER A 31 3.18 7.05 -29.71
CA SER A 31 4.34 7.07 -30.61
C SER A 31 5.28 8.25 -30.36
N PHE A 32 4.74 9.44 -30.06
CA PHE A 32 5.53 10.62 -29.74
C PHE A 32 6.42 10.43 -28.51
N GLN A 33 6.07 9.51 -27.60
CA GLN A 33 6.88 9.15 -26.43
C GLN A 33 7.74 7.91 -26.70
N ILE A 34 7.19 6.90 -27.39
CA ILE A 34 7.86 5.62 -27.65
C ILE A 34 9.03 5.81 -28.63
N LEU A 35 8.86 6.57 -29.71
CA LEU A 35 9.91 6.73 -30.72
C LEU A 35 11.15 7.43 -30.16
N PRO A 36 11.05 8.60 -29.49
CA PRO A 36 12.22 9.22 -28.87
C PRO A 36 12.81 8.34 -27.76
N PHE A 37 11.97 7.64 -26.98
CA PHE A 37 12.47 6.70 -25.98
C PHE A 37 13.34 5.60 -26.60
N LEU A 38 12.91 4.99 -27.70
CA LEU A 38 13.67 3.95 -28.39
C LEU A 38 14.96 4.46 -29.04
N GLU A 39 14.95 5.70 -29.54
CA GLU A 39 16.14 6.37 -30.06
C GLU A 39 17.16 6.61 -28.94
N PHE A 40 16.77 7.33 -27.89
CA PHE A 40 17.63 7.63 -26.76
C PHE A 40 18.12 6.38 -26.03
N LEU A 41 17.32 5.31 -25.99
CA LEU A 41 17.72 4.05 -25.36
C LEU A 41 19.05 3.52 -25.93
N ARG A 42 19.32 3.74 -27.22
CA ARG A 42 20.56 3.33 -27.89
C ARG A 42 21.78 4.11 -27.40
N HIS A 43 21.55 5.30 -26.85
CA HIS A 43 22.58 6.23 -26.36
C HIS A 43 22.75 6.19 -24.84
N THR A 44 22.09 5.25 -24.13
CA THR A 44 22.22 5.11 -22.67
C THR A 44 22.95 3.84 -22.26
N SER A 45 23.61 3.88 -21.11
CA SER A 45 24.21 2.71 -20.45
C SER A 45 23.19 1.67 -19.95
N ARG A 46 21.87 1.93 -20.09
CA ARG A 46 20.80 1.05 -19.60
C ARG A 46 20.81 -0.35 -20.22
N ARG A 47 21.42 -0.54 -21.39
CA ARG A 47 21.60 -1.87 -22.00
C ARG A 47 22.58 -2.76 -21.25
N LEU A 48 23.48 -2.17 -20.47
CA LEU A 48 24.53 -2.85 -19.71
C LEU A 48 24.20 -2.96 -18.21
N MET A 49 22.99 -2.56 -17.82
CA MET A 49 22.55 -2.61 -16.43
C MET A 49 22.57 -4.05 -15.92
N ASP A 50 23.28 -4.28 -14.82
CA ASP A 50 23.30 -5.59 -14.17
C ASP A 50 22.02 -5.84 -13.36
N PHE A 51 21.87 -7.06 -12.84
CA PHE A 51 20.70 -7.41 -12.06
C PHE A 51 20.59 -6.63 -10.74
N ASN A 52 21.71 -6.26 -10.12
CA ASN A 52 21.72 -5.55 -8.84
C ASN A 52 21.19 -4.12 -9.00
N GLU A 53 21.58 -3.44 -10.08
CA GLU A 53 21.09 -2.13 -10.46
C GLU A 53 19.62 -2.22 -10.92
N ALA A 54 19.26 -3.18 -11.77
CA ALA A 54 17.88 -3.34 -12.24
C ALA A 54 16.90 -3.64 -11.10
N SER A 55 17.33 -4.45 -10.14
CA SER A 55 16.55 -4.84 -8.96
C SER A 55 16.74 -3.91 -7.75
N MET A 56 17.43 -2.78 -7.91
CA MET A 56 17.52 -1.79 -6.84
C MET A 56 16.14 -1.25 -6.48
N TRP A 57 15.92 -0.90 -5.22
CA TRP A 57 14.60 -0.49 -4.70
C TRP A 57 13.53 -1.57 -4.92
N SER A 58 13.90 -2.82 -4.69
CA SER A 58 12.94 -3.90 -4.48
C SER A 58 12.16 -3.65 -3.19
N LEU A 59 10.84 -3.89 -3.20
CA LEU A 59 10.01 -3.80 -2.00
C LEU A 59 10.35 -4.96 -1.06
N PRO A 60 10.92 -4.72 0.14
CA PRO A 60 11.09 -5.81 1.08
C PRO A 60 9.73 -6.28 1.61
N VAL A 61 9.58 -7.58 1.83
CA VAL A 61 8.29 -8.18 2.22
C VAL A 61 7.76 -7.57 3.54
N TYR A 62 8.65 -7.25 4.48
CA TYR A 62 8.27 -6.63 5.76
C TYR A 62 7.65 -5.23 5.58
N ALA A 63 7.93 -4.52 4.49
CA ALA A 63 7.35 -3.21 4.22
C ALA A 63 5.84 -3.27 3.92
N LEU A 64 5.28 -4.44 3.63
CA LEU A 64 3.83 -4.60 3.55
C LEU A 64 3.12 -4.36 4.89
N SER A 65 3.83 -4.41 6.02
CA SER A 65 3.28 -3.99 7.30
C SER A 65 2.83 -2.52 7.30
N GLU A 66 3.40 -1.69 6.41
CA GLU A 66 3.00 -0.29 6.27
C GLU A 66 1.63 -0.08 5.63
N LEU A 67 1.05 -1.10 5.00
CA LEU A 67 -0.37 -1.06 4.61
C LEU A 67 -1.28 -0.89 5.83
N PHE A 68 -0.84 -1.31 7.01
CA PHE A 68 -1.58 -1.23 8.27
C PHE A 68 -1.07 -0.10 9.16
N PHE A 69 0.25 0.07 9.24
CA PHE A 69 0.90 1.01 10.15
C PHE A 69 2.01 1.76 9.42
N PRO A 70 1.77 3.01 8.96
CA PRO A 70 2.77 3.76 8.20
C PRO A 70 4.05 3.99 9.03
N TYR A 71 5.19 4.11 8.35
CA TYR A 71 6.53 4.36 8.92
C TYR A 71 7.17 3.20 9.70
N LEU A 72 6.57 2.01 9.73
CA LEU A 72 7.17 0.86 10.41
C LEU A 72 8.42 0.29 9.70
N SER A 73 8.55 0.48 8.39
CA SER A 73 9.62 -0.12 7.59
C SER A 73 10.68 0.89 7.13
N GLU A 74 10.57 2.14 7.58
CA GLU A 74 11.42 3.29 7.20
C GLU A 74 12.78 3.36 7.92
N SER A 75 13.25 2.26 8.51
CA SER A 75 14.60 2.20 9.11
C SER A 75 15.71 2.46 8.08
N ASP A 76 15.44 2.25 6.80
CA ASP A 76 16.36 2.55 5.69
C ASP A 76 16.79 4.02 5.65
N TYR A 77 15.96 4.98 6.09
CA TYR A 77 16.34 6.40 6.16
C TYR A 77 17.44 6.70 7.17
N ILE A 78 17.66 5.79 8.12
CA ILE A 78 18.66 5.93 9.18
C ILE A 78 20.03 5.47 8.71
N TYR A 79 20.07 4.45 7.85
CA TYR A 79 21.29 3.70 7.52
C TYR A 79 21.71 3.78 6.05
N LYS A 80 20.86 4.32 5.16
CA LYS A 80 21.11 4.37 3.71
C LYS A 80 21.04 5.80 3.18
N ASP A 81 22.01 6.16 2.35
CA ASP A 81 22.02 7.42 1.62
C ASP A 81 20.90 7.49 0.58
N TYR A 82 20.58 8.69 0.12
CA TYR A 82 19.52 8.97 -0.85
C TYR A 82 19.52 8.02 -2.06
N TRP A 83 20.71 7.69 -2.57
CA TRP A 83 20.92 6.85 -3.76
C TRP A 83 20.69 5.35 -3.52
N THR A 84 20.83 4.88 -2.28
CA THR A 84 20.72 3.46 -1.92
C THR A 84 19.43 3.13 -1.21
N ARG A 85 18.81 4.10 -0.53
CA ARG A 85 17.46 3.98 0.05
C ARG A 85 16.38 4.07 -1.02
N GLN A 86 15.25 3.41 -0.80
CA GLN A 86 14.05 3.62 -1.61
C GLN A 86 13.60 5.07 -1.41
N SER A 87 13.77 5.93 -2.42
CA SER A 87 13.36 7.35 -2.35
C SER A 87 12.17 7.70 -3.27
N TRP A 88 11.60 6.72 -3.98
CA TRP A 88 10.51 6.94 -4.95
C TRP A 88 9.11 6.80 -4.36
N LEU A 89 8.92 5.89 -3.41
CA LEU A 89 7.66 5.61 -2.74
C LEU A 89 7.98 5.42 -1.26
N LEU A 90 7.90 6.53 -0.52
CA LEU A 90 8.33 6.60 0.87
C LEU A 90 7.37 5.81 1.77
N VAL A 91 6.06 6.01 1.58
CA VAL A 91 5.00 5.43 2.42
C VAL A 91 4.05 4.58 1.57
N TYR A 92 3.82 3.34 2.01
CA TYR A 92 2.92 2.39 1.30
C TYR A 92 1.48 2.39 1.81
N TYR A 93 1.20 3.14 2.88
CA TYR A 93 -0.09 3.19 3.54
C TYR A 93 -1.21 3.72 2.63
N MET A 94 -2.32 2.98 2.58
CA MET A 94 -3.48 3.29 1.73
C MET A 94 -4.74 3.67 2.51
N GLY A 95 -4.68 3.65 3.84
CA GLY A 95 -5.83 3.84 4.71
C GLY A 95 -6.43 2.51 5.19
N ILE A 96 -6.81 2.47 6.46
CA ILE A 96 -7.34 1.28 7.12
C ILE A 96 -8.64 0.78 6.47
N ALA A 97 -9.47 1.72 5.99
CA ALA A 97 -10.70 1.40 5.28
C ALA A 97 -10.43 0.63 3.98
N VAL A 98 -9.43 1.05 3.19
CA VAL A 98 -9.06 0.38 1.93
C VAL A 98 -8.70 -1.08 2.20
N VAL A 99 -7.88 -1.34 3.22
CA VAL A 99 -7.46 -2.69 3.60
C VAL A 99 -8.67 -3.53 4.04
N ILE A 100 -9.52 -3.01 4.93
CA ILE A 100 -10.71 -3.72 5.43
C ILE A 100 -11.65 -4.10 4.28
N PHE A 101 -11.97 -3.14 3.40
CA PHE A 101 -12.89 -3.42 2.29
C PHE A 101 -12.26 -4.33 1.24
N ALA A 102 -10.96 -4.22 0.97
CA ALA A 102 -10.27 -5.17 0.10
C ALA A 102 -10.37 -6.61 0.64
N PHE A 103 -10.21 -6.81 1.96
CA PHE A 103 -10.43 -8.10 2.60
C PHE A 103 -11.88 -8.58 2.50
N ILE A 104 -12.86 -7.69 2.66
CA ILE A 104 -14.28 -8.03 2.47
C ILE A 104 -14.51 -8.54 1.04
N ALA A 105 -14.01 -7.86 0.01
CA ALA A 105 -14.13 -8.31 -1.37
C ALA A 105 -13.46 -9.68 -1.58
N LEU A 106 -12.23 -9.86 -1.12
CA LEU A 106 -11.51 -11.13 -1.28
C LEU A 106 -12.24 -12.30 -0.61
N LYS A 107 -12.88 -12.06 0.53
CA LYS A 107 -13.57 -13.09 1.32
C LYS A 107 -14.98 -13.41 0.81
N PHE A 108 -15.74 -12.42 0.37
CA PHE A 108 -17.17 -12.57 0.11
C PHE A 108 -17.59 -12.42 -1.35
N ASP A 109 -16.86 -11.66 -2.17
CA ASP A 109 -17.16 -11.53 -3.59
C ASP A 109 -16.55 -12.71 -4.37
N SER A 110 -17.35 -13.56 -5.01
CA SER A 110 -16.88 -14.73 -5.79
C SER A 110 -16.82 -14.49 -7.31
N THR A 111 -17.00 -13.26 -7.76
CA THR A 111 -17.09 -12.92 -9.19
C THR A 111 -15.79 -13.19 -9.95
N LYS A 112 -15.90 -13.43 -11.26
CA LYS A 112 -14.75 -13.52 -12.18
C LYS A 112 -13.91 -12.23 -12.15
N ARG A 113 -14.58 -11.08 -12.04
CA ARG A 113 -13.96 -9.75 -11.92
C ARG A 113 -13.04 -9.69 -10.70
N ARG A 114 -13.52 -10.11 -9.52
CA ARG A 114 -12.69 -10.14 -8.30
C ARG A 114 -11.43 -10.98 -8.51
N ARG A 115 -11.55 -12.16 -9.13
CA ARG A 115 -10.40 -13.03 -9.41
C ARG A 115 -9.38 -12.36 -10.32
N ALA A 116 -9.83 -11.71 -11.40
CA ALA A 116 -8.96 -10.96 -12.29
C ALA A 116 -8.18 -9.87 -11.52
N VAL A 117 -8.88 -9.07 -10.71
CA VAL A 117 -8.25 -8.02 -9.88
C VAL A 117 -7.28 -8.61 -8.85
N PHE A 118 -7.59 -9.76 -8.26
CA PHE A 118 -6.66 -10.46 -7.38
C PHE A 118 -5.38 -10.92 -8.09
N TYR A 119 -5.46 -11.45 -9.31
CA TYR A 119 -4.25 -11.82 -10.06
C TYR A 119 -3.42 -10.60 -10.45
N ILE A 120 -4.08 -9.47 -10.76
CA ILE A 120 -3.40 -8.19 -11.00
C ILE A 120 -2.69 -7.72 -9.72
N LEU A 121 -3.36 -7.79 -8.56
CA LEU A 121 -2.74 -7.50 -7.25
C LEU A 121 -1.52 -8.40 -6.99
N ALA A 122 -1.69 -9.71 -7.13
CA ALA A 122 -0.64 -10.70 -6.88
C ALA A 122 0.56 -10.48 -7.80
N SER A 123 0.33 -10.25 -9.09
CA SER A 123 1.40 -9.97 -10.05
C SER A 123 2.13 -8.66 -9.73
N GLY A 124 1.40 -7.59 -9.39
CA GLY A 124 2.00 -6.32 -8.96
C GLY A 124 2.89 -6.48 -7.73
N LEU A 125 2.43 -7.23 -6.72
CA LEU A 125 3.21 -7.51 -5.51
C LEU A 125 4.45 -8.36 -5.80
N VAL A 126 4.30 -9.49 -6.50
CA VAL A 126 5.42 -10.37 -6.85
C VAL A 126 6.49 -9.63 -7.65
N LEU A 127 6.08 -8.81 -8.62
CA LEU A 127 7.02 -7.99 -9.38
C LEU A 127 7.65 -6.88 -8.51
N SER A 128 6.89 -6.27 -7.59
CA SER A 128 7.40 -5.22 -6.72
C SER A 128 8.46 -5.69 -5.74
N PHE A 129 8.38 -6.95 -5.31
CA PHE A 129 9.38 -7.58 -4.45
C PHE A 129 10.74 -7.76 -5.15
N GLY A 130 10.80 -7.67 -6.48
CA GLY A 130 12.07 -7.65 -7.21
C GLY A 130 13.00 -8.80 -6.82
N ARG A 131 14.18 -8.46 -6.29
CA ARG A 131 15.24 -9.40 -5.88
C ARG A 131 14.80 -10.42 -4.81
N TYR A 132 13.74 -10.13 -4.05
CA TYR A 132 13.22 -11.03 -3.03
C TYR A 132 12.34 -12.16 -3.61
N THR A 133 12.15 -12.19 -4.94
CA THR A 133 11.44 -13.27 -5.62
C THR A 133 12.25 -13.80 -6.82
N PRO A 134 12.21 -15.11 -7.09
CA PRO A 134 12.85 -15.67 -8.28
C PRO A 134 12.19 -15.18 -9.58
N MET A 135 10.90 -14.79 -9.53
CA MET A 135 10.14 -14.35 -10.71
C MET A 135 10.78 -13.13 -11.40
N TYR A 136 11.21 -12.12 -10.64
CA TYR A 136 11.83 -10.94 -11.25
C TYR A 136 13.16 -11.28 -11.94
N TYR A 137 13.94 -12.20 -11.36
CA TYR A 137 15.18 -12.70 -11.96
C TYR A 137 14.91 -13.46 -13.27
N LEU A 138 13.88 -14.32 -13.30
CA LEU A 138 13.49 -15.02 -14.53
C LEU A 138 13.07 -14.03 -15.62
N LEU A 139 12.24 -13.05 -15.30
CA LEU A 139 11.82 -12.04 -16.27
C LEU A 139 13.01 -11.19 -16.76
N TYR A 140 13.91 -10.80 -15.86
CA TYR A 140 15.13 -10.08 -16.23
C TYR A 140 15.99 -10.88 -17.23
N ASN A 141 16.17 -12.19 -17.05
CA ASN A 141 17.05 -12.96 -17.92
C ASN A 141 16.37 -13.42 -19.22
N PHE A 142 15.09 -13.75 -19.18
CA PHE A 142 14.41 -14.46 -20.27
C PHE A 142 13.37 -13.62 -21.02
N LEU A 143 12.82 -12.53 -20.44
CA LEU A 143 11.83 -11.69 -21.13
C LEU A 143 12.53 -10.56 -21.89
N PRO A 144 12.48 -10.54 -23.24
CA PRO A 144 13.13 -9.48 -24.03
C PRO A 144 12.64 -8.09 -23.62
N GLY A 145 13.57 -7.16 -23.44
CA GLY A 145 13.29 -5.78 -23.04
C GLY A 145 13.03 -5.57 -21.54
N PHE A 146 12.83 -6.63 -20.74
CA PHE A 146 12.59 -6.47 -19.30
C PHE A 146 13.83 -5.97 -18.54
N LYS A 147 15.04 -6.25 -19.04
CA LYS A 147 16.31 -5.71 -18.52
C LYS A 147 16.37 -4.18 -18.47
N LEU A 148 15.52 -3.50 -19.24
CA LEU A 148 15.42 -2.04 -19.23
C LEU A 148 14.65 -1.50 -18.01
N SER A 149 13.91 -2.38 -17.32
CA SER A 149 13.08 -2.03 -16.16
C SER A 149 13.93 -1.95 -14.90
N ARG A 150 14.07 -0.72 -14.38
CA ARG A 150 14.70 -0.41 -13.10
C ARG A 150 13.65 -0.04 -12.07
N TYR A 151 13.92 -0.38 -10.80
CA TYR A 151 13.07 -0.10 -9.63
C TYR A 151 11.81 -0.97 -9.59
N PRO A 152 11.93 -2.22 -9.12
CA PRO A 152 10.80 -3.15 -9.02
C PRO A 152 9.62 -2.56 -8.25
N ILE A 153 9.87 -1.74 -7.23
CA ILE A 153 8.82 -1.03 -6.48
C ILE A 153 7.76 -0.31 -7.34
N LYS A 154 8.08 0.12 -8.57
CA LYS A 154 7.09 0.72 -9.48
C LYS A 154 5.92 -0.19 -9.80
N PHE A 155 6.12 -1.51 -9.76
CA PHE A 155 5.03 -2.49 -9.92
C PHE A 155 4.04 -2.48 -8.74
N PHE A 156 4.41 -1.92 -7.59
CA PHE A 156 3.49 -1.71 -6.48
C PHE A 156 2.32 -0.78 -6.86
N PHE A 157 2.48 0.10 -7.86
CA PHE A 157 1.35 0.88 -8.39
C PHE A 157 0.21 -0.02 -8.87
N MET A 158 0.52 -1.17 -9.49
CA MET A 158 -0.47 -2.16 -9.92
C MET A 158 -1.14 -2.84 -8.72
N ALA A 159 -0.39 -3.10 -7.65
CA ALA A 159 -0.93 -3.60 -6.39
C ALA A 159 -1.85 -2.57 -5.72
N ALA A 160 -1.41 -1.32 -5.59
CA ALA A 160 -2.18 -0.22 -5.01
C ALA A 160 -3.48 0.02 -5.78
N PHE A 161 -3.42 0.09 -7.11
CA PHE A 161 -4.63 0.19 -7.94
C PHE A 161 -5.60 -0.97 -7.68
N SER A 162 -5.08 -2.20 -7.62
CA SER A 162 -5.91 -3.38 -7.38
C SER A 162 -6.53 -3.39 -5.98
N LEU A 163 -5.79 -2.95 -4.96
CA LEU A 163 -6.32 -2.77 -3.60
C LEU A 163 -7.45 -1.74 -3.56
N ALA A 164 -7.31 -0.62 -4.27
CA ALA A 164 -8.37 0.39 -4.37
C ALA A 164 -9.63 -0.17 -5.07
N VAL A 165 -9.47 -0.93 -6.16
CA VAL A 165 -10.60 -1.58 -6.85
C VAL A 165 -11.27 -2.62 -5.95
N LEU A 166 -10.49 -3.47 -5.26
CA LEU A 166 -11.01 -4.44 -4.30
C LEU A 166 -11.73 -3.75 -3.14
N ALA A 167 -11.22 -2.62 -2.64
CA ALA A 167 -11.90 -1.83 -1.62
C ALA A 167 -13.26 -1.31 -2.13
N GLY A 168 -13.33 -0.80 -3.37
CA GLY A 168 -14.61 -0.41 -3.98
C GLY A 168 -15.59 -1.59 -4.09
N MET A 169 -15.10 -2.77 -4.52
CA MET A 169 -15.92 -3.99 -4.57
C MET A 169 -16.40 -4.43 -3.18
N GLY A 170 -15.55 -4.31 -2.15
CA GLY A 170 -15.90 -4.66 -0.77
C GLY A 170 -16.92 -3.71 -0.16
N MET A 171 -16.82 -2.42 -0.51
CA MET A 171 -17.78 -1.40 -0.11
C MET A 171 -19.15 -1.61 -0.78
N ASP A 172 -19.16 -1.98 -2.06
CA ASP A 172 -20.38 -2.38 -2.78
C ASP A 172 -21.00 -3.65 -2.15
N TYR A 173 -20.17 -4.65 -1.83
CA TYR A 173 -20.64 -5.85 -1.12
C TYR A 173 -21.27 -5.50 0.23
N TYR A 174 -20.61 -4.65 1.04
CA TYR A 174 -21.12 -4.18 2.32
C TYR A 174 -22.50 -3.50 2.16
N THR A 175 -22.61 -2.56 1.23
CA THR A 175 -23.85 -1.80 0.99
C THR A 175 -25.03 -2.71 0.62
N ARG A 176 -24.79 -3.72 -0.22
CA ARG A 176 -25.85 -4.63 -0.70
C ARG A 176 -26.22 -5.73 0.31
N HIS A 177 -25.25 -6.21 1.10
CA HIS A 177 -25.42 -7.45 1.87
C HIS A 177 -25.37 -7.28 3.39
N ALA A 178 -24.90 -6.14 3.92
CA ALA A 178 -24.75 -5.96 5.38
C ALA A 178 -26.04 -6.21 6.19
N LYS A 179 -27.21 -5.96 5.59
CA LYS A 179 -28.51 -6.12 6.25
C LYS A 179 -29.18 -7.47 5.99
N THR A 180 -28.85 -8.13 4.87
CA THR A 180 -29.57 -9.30 4.33
C THR A 180 -28.79 -10.60 4.51
N ASP A 181 -27.47 -10.59 4.34
CA ASP A 181 -26.62 -11.77 4.48
C ASP A 181 -26.27 -12.02 5.96
N LEU A 182 -26.87 -13.07 6.53
CA LEU A 182 -26.64 -13.47 7.94
C LEU A 182 -25.19 -13.90 8.21
N ARG A 183 -24.51 -14.56 7.26
CA ARG A 183 -23.12 -15.02 7.45
C ARG A 183 -22.18 -13.83 7.47
N PHE A 184 -22.31 -12.93 6.50
CA PHE A 184 -21.55 -11.69 6.45
C PHE A 184 -21.79 -10.84 7.70
N LYS A 185 -23.05 -10.67 8.11
CA LYS A 185 -23.41 -9.93 9.32
C LYS A 185 -22.81 -10.51 10.60
N LYS A 186 -22.81 -11.84 10.78
CA LYS A 186 -22.17 -12.50 11.93
C LYS A 186 -20.66 -12.30 11.92
N PHE A 187 -20.02 -12.48 10.75
CA PHE A 187 -18.59 -12.24 10.59
C PHE A 187 -18.22 -10.80 10.93
N LEU A 188 -18.93 -9.84 10.33
CA LEU A 188 -18.65 -8.42 10.49
C LEU A 188 -18.80 -7.99 11.95
N LYS A 189 -19.88 -8.39 12.64
CA LYS A 189 -20.04 -8.12 14.08
C LYS A 189 -18.86 -8.63 14.92
N ARG A 190 -18.37 -9.84 14.66
CA ARG A 190 -17.24 -10.42 15.41
C ARG A 190 -15.95 -9.62 15.17
N VAL A 191 -15.64 -9.32 13.92
CA VAL A 191 -14.43 -8.54 13.57
C VAL A 191 -14.50 -7.12 14.12
N LEU A 192 -15.63 -6.44 13.96
CA LEU A 192 -15.81 -5.09 14.48
C LEU A 192 -15.77 -5.05 16.02
N ALA A 193 -16.41 -6.00 16.70
CA ALA A 193 -16.36 -6.07 18.17
C ALA A 193 -14.94 -6.36 18.66
N PHE A 194 -14.27 -7.36 18.10
CA PHE A 194 -12.89 -7.70 18.47
C PHE A 194 -11.93 -6.53 18.23
N GLY A 195 -11.97 -5.93 17.04
CA GLY A 195 -11.08 -4.82 16.72
C GLY A 195 -11.41 -3.54 17.50
N PHE A 196 -12.69 -3.27 17.80
CA PHE A 196 -13.10 -2.18 18.68
C PHE A 196 -12.56 -2.39 20.08
N THR A 197 -12.74 -3.59 20.66
CA THR A 197 -12.24 -3.93 22.00
C THR A 197 -10.72 -3.82 22.07
N LEU A 198 -10.01 -4.35 21.08
CA LEU A 198 -8.54 -4.25 21.01
C LEU A 198 -8.08 -2.79 20.91
N SER A 199 -8.73 -2.00 20.06
CA SER A 199 -8.39 -0.58 19.91
C SER A 199 -8.74 0.23 21.17
N PHE A 200 -9.86 -0.07 21.83
CA PHE A 200 -10.27 0.56 23.08
C PHE A 200 -9.29 0.25 24.22
N PHE A 201 -8.92 -1.02 24.39
CA PHE A 201 -7.91 -1.41 25.37
C PHE A 201 -6.56 -0.76 25.05
N TYR A 202 -6.13 -0.79 23.78
CA TYR A 202 -4.90 -0.09 23.38
C TYR A 202 -4.96 1.38 23.77
N LEU A 203 -6.03 2.11 23.44
CA LEU A 203 -6.13 3.54 23.76
C LEU A 203 -6.21 3.84 25.26
N ILE A 204 -6.84 2.98 26.07
CA ILE A 204 -6.91 3.13 27.53
C ILE A 204 -5.55 2.86 28.18
N PHE A 205 -4.87 1.79 27.80
CA PHE A 205 -3.58 1.43 28.38
C PHE A 205 -2.44 2.29 27.81
N ASN A 206 -2.61 2.89 26.63
CA ASN A 206 -1.64 3.77 25.99
C ASN A 206 -1.76 5.23 26.50
N LEU A 207 -1.93 5.44 27.80
CA LEU A 207 -1.97 6.79 28.38
C LEU A 207 -0.57 7.40 28.62
N ASN A 208 0.51 6.62 28.72
CA ASN A 208 1.86 7.13 29.07
C ASN A 208 3.05 6.60 28.21
N PHE A 209 2.87 6.36 26.90
CA PHE A 209 3.98 5.84 26.07
C PHE A 209 5.15 6.83 25.84
N TYR A 210 4.95 8.13 26.05
CA TYR A 210 6.05 9.09 26.05
C TYR A 210 7.10 8.76 27.12
N GLU A 211 6.68 8.24 28.27
CA GLU A 211 7.56 7.84 29.36
C GLU A 211 8.32 6.55 29.02
N ILE A 212 7.66 5.57 28.39
CA ILE A 212 8.27 4.30 27.96
C ILE A 212 9.28 4.54 26.82
N GLY A 213 8.94 5.36 25.83
CA GLY A 213 9.86 5.74 24.76
C GLY A 213 11.09 6.48 25.30
N GLY A 214 10.89 7.38 26.26
CA GLY A 214 11.97 8.06 26.98
C GLY A 214 12.84 7.09 27.80
N PHE A 215 12.23 6.11 28.47
CA PHE A 215 12.92 5.07 29.23
C PHE A 215 13.76 4.16 28.31
N LEU A 216 13.19 3.66 27.21
CA LEU A 216 13.91 2.85 26.23
C LEU A 216 15.04 3.64 25.57
N LYS A 217 14.82 4.92 25.24
CA LYS A 217 15.88 5.81 24.72
C LYS A 217 17.03 5.92 25.73
N LYS A 218 16.74 6.17 27.01
CA LYS A 218 17.76 6.23 28.08
C LYS A 218 18.50 4.91 28.25
N MET A 219 17.79 3.79 28.21
CA MET A 219 18.39 2.46 28.36
C MET A 219 19.33 2.11 27.20
N ILE A 220 18.96 2.47 25.96
CA ILE A 220 19.80 2.26 24.76
C ILE A 220 21.01 3.19 24.76
N LEU A 221 20.84 4.47 25.11
CA LEU A 221 21.95 5.43 25.22
C LEU A 221 22.96 5.04 26.31
N ASN A 222 22.49 4.43 27.39
CA ASN A 222 23.35 3.91 28.46
C ASN A 222 24.05 2.58 28.09
N ALA A 223 23.64 1.91 27.01
CA ALA A 223 24.16 0.60 26.61
C ALA A 223 25.36 0.66 25.64
N GLY A 224 25.80 1.85 25.18
CA GLY A 224 27.03 1.99 24.40
C GLY A 224 27.19 3.33 23.68
N THR A 225 28.41 3.87 23.68
CA THR A 225 28.77 5.18 23.09
C THR A 225 28.65 5.23 21.57
N ASP A 226 28.77 4.09 20.87
CA ASP A 226 28.69 3.99 19.40
C ASP A 226 27.27 4.11 18.83
N PHE A 227 26.23 3.97 19.66
CA PHE A 227 24.84 4.09 19.25
C PHE A 227 24.31 5.54 19.32
N SER A 228 24.98 6.41 20.09
CA SER A 228 24.50 7.76 20.40
C SER A 228 24.07 8.59 19.18
N PRO A 229 24.88 8.77 18.12
CA PRO A 229 24.47 9.56 16.94
C PRO A 229 23.37 8.90 16.08
N LYS A 230 23.21 7.57 16.14
CA LYS A 230 22.16 6.83 15.40
C LYS A 230 20.83 6.81 16.16
N VAL A 231 20.87 6.85 17.50
CA VAL A 231 19.68 6.84 18.36
C VAL A 231 18.85 8.11 18.22
N ASP A 232 19.48 9.26 17.97
CA ASP A 232 18.75 10.52 17.74
C ASP A 232 17.94 10.52 16.44
N ARG A 233 18.35 9.74 15.42
CA ARG A 233 17.58 9.53 14.18
C ARG A 233 16.47 8.48 14.32
N ILE A 234 16.60 7.52 15.25
CA ILE A 234 15.57 6.48 15.51
C ILE A 234 14.37 7.07 16.24
N GLY A 235 14.59 8.00 17.16
CA GLY A 235 13.54 8.61 17.99
C GLY A 235 12.34 9.11 17.19
N PRO A 236 12.52 9.99 16.19
CA PRO A 236 11.43 10.53 15.38
C PRO A 236 10.61 9.46 14.63
N ILE A 237 11.26 8.44 14.07
CA ILE A 237 10.58 7.35 13.33
C ILE A 237 9.72 6.50 14.28
N VAL A 238 10.26 6.16 15.46
CA VAL A 238 9.50 5.43 16.49
C VAL A 238 8.31 6.25 16.98
N ILE A 239 8.50 7.55 17.23
CA ILE A 239 7.42 8.46 17.63
C ILE A 239 6.35 8.55 16.53
N ALA A 240 6.75 8.68 15.26
CA ALA A 240 5.84 8.71 14.13
C ALA A 240 5.06 7.39 13.97
N GLY A 241 5.72 6.24 14.11
CA GLY A 241 5.10 4.92 14.08
C GLY A 241 4.07 4.76 15.21
N LEU A 242 4.44 5.08 16.45
CA LEU A 242 3.53 5.01 17.61
C LEU A 242 2.34 5.97 17.47
N HIS A 243 2.59 7.21 17.04
CA HIS A 243 1.52 8.16 16.75
C HIS A 243 0.52 7.57 15.73
N ASN A 244 1.04 6.94 14.68
CA ASN A 244 0.21 6.34 13.65
C ASN A 244 -0.55 5.09 14.10
N ILE A 245 0.03 4.27 14.99
CA ILE A 245 -0.71 3.15 15.62
C ILE A 245 -1.89 3.69 16.44
N ARG A 246 -1.67 4.73 17.26
CA ARG A 246 -2.74 5.37 18.05
C ARG A 246 -3.82 5.98 17.18
N ARG A 247 -3.43 6.73 16.15
CA ARG A 247 -4.33 7.32 15.16
C ARG A 247 -5.14 6.25 14.44
N GLY A 248 -4.48 5.20 13.94
CA GLY A 248 -5.10 4.07 13.26
C GLY A 248 -6.09 3.31 14.14
N ALA A 249 -5.75 3.06 15.42
CA ALA A 249 -6.66 2.45 16.39
C ALA A 249 -7.92 3.31 16.62
N GLY A 250 -7.77 4.63 16.80
CA GLY A 250 -8.89 5.55 16.93
C GLY A 250 -9.80 5.54 15.69
N LEU A 251 -9.21 5.66 14.50
CA LEU A 251 -9.95 5.62 13.23
C LEU A 251 -10.66 4.28 13.02
N PHE A 252 -10.02 3.17 13.36
CA PHE A 252 -10.62 1.84 13.31
C PHE A 252 -11.83 1.72 14.25
N MET A 253 -11.76 2.30 15.46
CA MET A 253 -12.92 2.33 16.37
C MET A 253 -14.09 3.08 15.77
N PHE A 254 -13.86 4.30 15.25
CA PHE A 254 -14.91 5.08 14.59
C PHE A 254 -15.50 4.34 13.39
N LEU A 255 -14.65 3.76 12.55
CA LEU A 255 -15.07 2.96 11.41
C LEU A 255 -15.93 1.77 11.87
N SER A 256 -15.54 1.10 12.96
CA SER A 256 -16.29 -0.03 13.53
C SER A 256 -17.68 0.38 14.00
N VAL A 257 -17.81 1.54 14.64
CA VAL A 257 -19.11 2.08 15.07
C VAL A 257 -19.99 2.39 13.86
N VAL A 258 -19.47 3.11 12.86
CA VAL A 258 -20.21 3.44 11.63
C VAL A 258 -20.66 2.17 10.91
N MET A 259 -19.76 1.20 10.72
CA MET A 259 -20.07 -0.05 10.06
C MET A 259 -21.09 -0.90 10.84
N PHE A 260 -21.03 -0.89 12.18
CA PHE A 260 -22.00 -1.58 13.03
C PHE A 260 -23.41 -0.97 12.91
N PHE A 261 -23.51 0.35 12.91
CA PHE A 261 -24.78 1.04 12.72
C PHE A 261 -25.35 0.83 11.32
N GLY A 262 -24.53 0.78 10.27
CA GLY A 262 -25.00 0.49 8.90
C GLY A 262 -25.64 -0.90 8.72
N ILE A 263 -25.36 -1.85 9.63
CA ILE A 263 -26.02 -3.17 9.66
C ILE A 263 -27.45 -3.10 10.27
N LYS A 264 -27.79 -2.02 10.99
CA LYS A 264 -29.10 -1.86 11.66
C LYS A 264 -30.16 -1.48 10.62
N LYS A 265 -31.34 -2.12 10.71
CA LYS A 265 -32.46 -1.86 9.78
C LYS A 265 -32.90 -0.39 9.79
N ARG A 266 -32.86 0.28 10.95
CA ARG A 266 -33.30 1.67 11.15
C ARG A 266 -32.36 2.74 10.57
N VAL A 267 -31.12 2.39 10.22
CA VAL A 267 -30.14 3.36 9.69
C VAL A 267 -30.17 3.35 8.17
N SER A 268 -30.24 4.51 7.52
CA SER A 268 -30.18 4.60 6.06
C SER A 268 -28.85 4.05 5.55
N MET A 269 -28.91 3.16 4.56
CA MET A 269 -27.69 2.59 3.96
C MET A 269 -26.92 3.63 3.14
N ASN A 270 -27.51 4.77 2.79
CA ASN A 270 -26.82 5.81 2.03
C ASN A 270 -25.88 6.64 2.91
N ALA A 271 -26.15 6.73 4.22
CA ALA A 271 -25.34 7.51 5.16
C ALA A 271 -24.03 6.80 5.53
N ALA A 272 -24.06 5.47 5.74
CA ALA A 272 -22.88 4.73 6.19
C ALA A 272 -21.69 4.81 5.22
N PRO A 273 -21.85 4.61 3.89
CA PRO A 273 -20.82 4.84 2.88
C PRO A 273 -20.19 6.24 2.95
N ALA A 274 -21.00 7.29 3.12
CA ALA A 274 -20.49 8.65 3.20
C ALA A 274 -19.57 8.86 4.41
N PHE A 275 -19.97 8.38 5.59
CA PHE A 275 -19.12 8.43 6.78
C PHE A 275 -17.86 7.57 6.65
N ILE A 276 -17.96 6.40 6.04
CA ILE A 276 -16.80 5.53 5.74
C ILE A 276 -15.79 6.27 4.85
N LEU A 277 -16.27 6.94 3.80
CA LEU A 277 -15.42 7.73 2.89
C LEU A 277 -14.79 8.92 3.61
N LEU A 278 -15.55 9.62 4.47
CA LEU A 278 -15.01 10.71 5.29
C LEU A 278 -13.90 10.22 6.22
N ILE A 279 -14.09 9.09 6.90
CA ILE A 279 -13.07 8.47 7.76
C ILE A 279 -11.84 8.09 6.92
N ALA A 280 -12.03 7.50 5.74
CA ALA A 280 -10.93 7.13 4.85
C ALA A 280 -10.14 8.36 4.35
N MET A 281 -10.82 9.47 4.07
CA MET A 281 -10.16 10.73 3.74
C MET A 281 -9.36 11.26 4.94
N VAL A 282 -10.00 11.41 6.11
CA VAL A 282 -9.31 11.86 7.33
C VAL A 282 -8.08 11.00 7.61
N ASP A 283 -8.19 9.69 7.44
CA ASP A 283 -7.09 8.75 7.62
C ASP A 283 -5.92 9.04 6.68
N ILE A 284 -6.14 9.08 5.37
CA ILE A 284 -5.05 9.30 4.41
C ILE A 284 -4.41 10.68 4.61
N PHE A 285 -5.22 11.72 4.83
CA PHE A 285 -4.73 13.10 5.01
C PHE A 285 -3.98 13.32 6.33
N THR A 286 -4.25 12.52 7.36
CA THR A 286 -3.58 12.66 8.67
C THR A 286 -2.37 11.76 8.84
N ALA A 287 -2.17 10.76 7.98
CA ALA A 287 -1.08 9.78 8.08
C ALA A 287 0.31 10.41 8.09
N ASN A 288 0.49 11.50 7.33
CA ASN A 288 1.79 12.12 7.12
C ASN A 288 1.99 13.40 7.94
N LYS A 289 1.00 13.82 8.73
CA LYS A 289 0.98 15.15 9.38
C LYS A 289 2.16 15.38 10.35
N ASN A 290 2.56 14.34 11.08
CA ASN A 290 3.58 14.44 12.14
C ASN A 290 4.97 13.94 11.72
N VAL A 291 5.14 13.64 10.43
CA VAL A 291 6.35 13.01 9.90
C VAL A 291 7.27 14.10 9.34
N TYR A 292 6.74 14.95 8.47
CA TYR A 292 7.52 16.06 7.91
C TYR A 292 7.81 17.18 8.91
N GLN A 293 6.95 17.38 9.91
CA GLN A 293 7.15 18.42 10.94
C GLN A 293 8.29 18.09 11.91
N ASN A 294 8.57 16.80 12.15
CA ASN A 294 9.57 16.35 13.12
C ASN A 294 10.90 15.92 12.49
N MET A 295 10.96 15.73 11.16
CA MET A 295 12.16 15.28 10.46
C MET A 295 13.09 16.39 9.97
N GLY A 296 12.84 17.66 10.31
CA GLY A 296 13.72 18.76 9.90
C GLY A 296 13.86 18.81 8.37
N VAL A 297 12.83 19.33 7.68
CA VAL A 297 12.71 19.33 6.21
C VAL A 297 13.94 19.92 5.46
N GLN A 298 14.85 20.60 6.15
CA GLN A 298 16.13 21.07 5.59
C GLN A 298 17.15 19.94 5.29
N GLU A 299 17.05 18.75 5.89
CA GLU A 299 17.98 17.63 5.59
C GLU A 299 17.51 16.71 4.45
N PHE A 300 16.29 16.92 3.92
CA PHE A 300 15.65 16.00 2.97
C PHE A 300 15.42 16.58 1.56
N LEU A 301 15.74 17.86 1.36
CA LEU A 301 15.80 18.55 0.05
C LEU A 301 17.26 18.85 -0.29
#